data_AF-X1T148-F1
#
_entry.id   AF-X1T148-F1
#
_cell.length_a   1.000
_cell.length_b   1.000
_cell.length_c   1.000
_cell.angle_alpha   90.00
_cell.angle_beta   90.00
_cell.angle_gamma   90.00
#
_symmetry.space_group_name_H-M   'P 1'
#
loop_
_entity.id
_entity.type
_entity.pdbx_description
1 polymer ?
#
loop_
_entity_poly.entity_id
_entity_poly.type
_entity_poly.pdbx_seq_one_letter_code
_entity_poly.pdbx_strand_id
1 'polypeptide(L)' 'MKNVIKLDNYYSPGELRSRLAEFIDYYNNKRYHESLDNLTPVDVYLGRSQEILKRRKQTKQLTLKNR' A
#
# COMPACT_ATOMS: atom_id res chain seq x y z
N MET A 1 8.04 20.42 13.64
CA MET A 1 6.95 19.53 13.19
C MET A 1 5.86 19.55 14.24
N LYS A 2 4.60 19.87 13.88
CA LYS A 2 3.50 19.71 14.84
C LYS A 2 3.16 18.22 14.89
N ASN A 3 3.40 17.58 16.04
CA ASN A 3 2.94 16.23 16.35
C ASN A 3 1.41 16.23 16.52
N VAL A 4 0.68 16.44 15.42
CA VAL A 4 -0.79 16.36 15.43
C VAL A 4 -1.16 14.90 15.29
N ILE A 5 -1.53 14.28 16.40
CA ILE A 5 -2.14 12.95 16.38
C ILE A 5 -3.57 13.12 15.86
N LYS A 6 -3.83 12.61 14.66
CA LYS A 6 -5.19 12.53 14.11
C LYS A 6 -5.87 11.31 14.72
N LEU A 7 -6.65 11.54 15.77
CA LEU A 7 -7.47 10.50 16.38
C LEU A 7 -8.85 10.51 15.73
N ASP A 8 -9.25 9.36 15.18
CA ASP A 8 -10.65 9.07 14.87
C ASP A 8 -11.32 8.61 16.17
N ASN A 9 -12.41 9.27 16.56
CA ASN A 9 -13.24 8.82 17.68
C ASN A 9 -14.33 7.90 17.15
N TYR A 10 -14.50 6.73 17.77
CA TYR A 10 -15.54 5.77 17.42
C TYR A 10 -16.58 5.72 18.55
N TYR A 11 -17.85 5.85 18.20
CA TYR A 11 -18.95 6.00 19.16
C TYR A 11 -19.62 4.66 19.49
N SER A 12 -19.19 3.57 18.83
CA SER A 12 -19.58 2.21 19.18
C SER A 12 -18.51 1.17 18.82
N PRO A 13 -18.50 -0.01 19.47
CA PRO A 13 -17.62 -1.12 19.07
C PRO A 13 -17.89 -1.62 17.64
N GLY A 14 -19.13 -1.49 17.14
CA GLY A 14 -19.49 -1.89 15.78
C GLY A 14 -18.84 -0.98 14.74
N GLU A 15 -18.93 0.33 14.94
CA GLU A 15 -18.30 1.33 14.09
C GLU A 15 -16.78 1.15 14.02
N LEU A 16 -16.12 0.97 15.17
CA LEU A 16 -14.68 0.70 15.24
C LEU A 16 -14.30 -0.55 14.43
N ARG A 17 -15.07 -1.64 14.56
CA ARG A 17 -14.79 -2.88 13.82
C ARG A 17 -14.90 -2.69 12.31
N SER A 18 -15.94 -1.99 11.85
CA SER A 18 -16.10 -1.70 10.41
C SER A 18 -14.95 -0.85 9.88
N ARG A 19 -14.57 0.20 10.61
CA ARG A 19 -13.47 1.09 10.21
C ARG A 19 -12.11 0.41 10.24
N LEU A 20 -11.88 -0.51 11.19
CA LEU A 20 -10.68 -1.35 11.21
C LEU A 20 -10.63 -2.32 10.01
N ALA A 21 -11.76 -2.94 9.66
CA ALA A 21 -11.82 -3.83 8.50
C ALA A 21 -11.49 -3.09 7.19
N GLU A 22 -12.04 -1.89 7.01
CA GLU A 22 -11.71 -1.00 5.89
C GLU A 22 -10.22 -0.64 5.86
N PHE A 23 -9.64 -0.30 7.01
CA PHE A 23 -8.23 0.04 7.12
C PHE A 23 -7.32 -1.14 6.79
N ILE A 24 -7.63 -2.34 7.29
CA ILE A 24 -6.87 -3.55 7.02
C ILE A 24 -6.89 -3.88 5.53
N ASP A 25 -8.06 -3.82 4.88
CA ASP A 25 -8.16 -4.02 3.43
C ASP A 25 -7.32 -3.01 2.66
N TYR A 26 -7.45 -1.72 2.99
CA TYR A 26 -6.65 -0.68 2.35
C TYR A 26 -5.15 -0.90 2.54
N TYR A 27 -4.70 -1.15 3.77
CA TYR A 27 -3.29 -1.29 4.09
C TYR A 27 -2.66 -2.49 3.38
N ASN A 28 -3.36 -3.63 3.37
CA ASN A 28 -2.82 -4.88 2.83
C ASN A 28 -2.94 -4.99 1.31
N ASN A 29 -4.01 -4.47 0.72
CA ASN A 29 -4.33 -4.70 -0.70
C ASN A 29 -4.09 -3.50 -1.60
N LYS A 30 -4.07 -2.27 -1.05
CA LYS A 30 -4.10 -1.04 -1.87
C LYS A 30 -2.94 -0.10 -1.61
N ARG A 31 -2.43 -0.06 -0.37
CA ARG A 31 -1.34 0.84 0.01
C ARG A 31 0.02 0.26 -0.39
N TYR A 32 0.77 1.05 -1.15
CA TYR A 32 2.19 0.79 -1.40
C TYR A 32 3.04 1.22 -0.21
N HIS A 33 4.05 0.42 0.13
CA HIS A 33 4.99 0.73 1.22
C HIS A 33 6.40 0.87 0.69
N GLU A 34 7.06 1.98 1.03
CA GLU A 34 8.43 2.26 0.58
C GLU A 34 9.43 1.19 1.06
N SER A 35 9.26 0.68 2.29
CA SER A 35 10.06 -0.41 2.85
C SER A 35 9.88 -1.75 2.11
N LEU A 36 8.85 -1.87 1.27
CA LEU A 36 8.57 -3.03 0.43
C LEU A 36 8.82 -2.73 -1.05
N ASP A 37 9.77 -1.85 -1.36
CA ASP A 37 10.07 -1.40 -2.74
C ASP A 37 8.83 -0.83 -3.47
N ASN A 38 7.95 -0.15 -2.74
CA ASN A 38 6.66 0.33 -3.23
C ASN A 38 5.77 -0.79 -3.78
N LEU A 39 5.75 -1.94 -3.11
CA LEU A 39 4.79 -3.02 -3.30
C LEU A 39 3.70 -2.96 -2.23
N THR A 40 2.58 -3.62 -2.50
CA THR A 40 1.55 -3.86 -1.48
C THR A 40 1.95 -5.04 -0.59
N PRO A 41 1.48 -5.11 0.66
CA PRO A 41 1.75 -6.26 1.51
C PRO A 41 1.25 -7.58 0.91
N VAL A 42 0.09 -7.57 0.25
CA VAL A 42 -0.46 -8.77 -0.40
C VAL A 42 0.43 -9.27 -1.54
N ASP A 43 1.03 -8.38 -2.33
CA ASP A 43 1.93 -8.79 -3.42
C ASP A 43 3.22 -9.44 -2.89
N VAL A 44 3.73 -8.94 -1.76
CA VAL A 44 4.88 -9.54 -1.07
C VAL A 44 4.52 -10.90 -0.50
N TYR A 45 3.39 -10.99 0.21
CA TYR A 45 2.91 -12.24 0.80
C TYR A 45 2.68 -13.33 -0.25
N LEU A 46 2.12 -12.96 -1.41
CA LEU A 46 1.88 -13.89 -2.52
C LEU A 46 3.13 -14.15 -3.39
N GLY A 47 4.30 -13.58 -3.05
CA GLY A 47 5.56 -13.80 -3.76
C GLY A 47 5.64 -13.16 -5.16
N ARG A 48 4.78 -12.16 -5.46
CA ARG A 48 4.69 -11.52 -6.78
C ARG A 48 5.71 -10.40 -7.00
N SER A 49 6.52 -10.10 -5.98
CA SER A 49 7.44 -8.96 -5.95
C SER A 49 8.36 -8.89 -7.17
N GLN A 50 9.02 -10.01 -7.51
CA GLN A 50 9.99 -10.03 -8.60
C GLN A 50 9.35 -9.73 -9.97
N GLU A 51 8.17 -10.28 -10.24
CA GLU A 51 7.44 -10.07 -11.49
C GLU A 51 7.05 -8.60 -11.65
N ILE A 52 6.47 -8.00 -10.61
CA ILE A 52 6.03 -6.60 -10.62
C ILE A 52 7.21 -5.66 -10.83
N LEU A 53 8.30 -5.86 -10.08
CA LEU A 53 9.49 -5.01 -10.18
C LEU A 53 10.16 -5.13 -11.55
N LYS A 54 10.23 -6.35 -12.11
CA LYS A 54 10.76 -6.57 -13.47
C LYS A 54 9.95 -5.81 -14.51
N ARG A 55 8.62 -5.90 -14.45
CA ARG A 55 7.72 -5.19 -15.37
C ARG A 55 7.90 -3.66 -15.26
N ARG A 56 7.97 -3.12 -14.05
CA ARG A 56 8.20 -1.68 -13.82
C ARG A 56 9.54 -1.22 -14.41
N LYS A 57 10.61 -2.00 -14.23
CA LYS A 57 11.94 -1.70 -14.82
C LYS A 57 11.88 -1.65 -16.35
N GLN A 58 11.20 -2.61 -16.97
CA GLN A 58 11.02 -2.65 -18.43
C GLN A 58 10.24 -1.42 -18.94
N THR A 59 9.12 -1.09 -18.30
CA THR A 59 8.33 0.10 -18.64
C THR A 59 9.17 1.37 -18.53
N LYS A 60 9.92 1.55 -17.43
CA LYS A 60 10.80 2.70 -17.24
C LYS A 60 11.85 2.83 -18.35
N GLN A 61 12.48 1.72 -18.74
CA GLN A 61 13.46 1.71 -19.83
C GLN A 61 12.83 2.07 -21.17
N LEU A 62 11.64 1.54 -21.48
CA LEU A 62 10.92 1.86 -22.71
C LEU A 62 10.57 3.35 -22.79
N THR A 63 10.05 3.92 -21.70
CA THR A 63 9.72 5.35 -21.63
C THR A 63 10.96 6.23 -21.83
N LEU A 64 12.11 5.84 -21.27
CA LEU A 64 13.36 6.58 -21.44
C LEU A 64 13.92 6.52 -22.87
N LYS A 65 13.71 5.40 -23.59
CA LYS A 65 14.13 5.26 -25.00
C LYS A 65 13.28 6.07 -25.98
N ASN A 66 12.03 6.33 -25.63
CA ASN A 66 11.07 7.08 -26.44
C ASN A 66 11.09 8.60 -26.16
N ARG A 67 12.07 9.08 -25.39
CA ARG A 67 12.30 10.49 -25.08
C ARG A 67 13.44 11.02 -25.93
#